data_AF-A0AAV7KAU6-F1
#
_entry.id   AF-A0AAV7KAU6-F1
#
_cell.length_a   1.000
_cell.length_b   1.000
_cell.length_c   1.000
_cell.angle_alpha   90.00
_cell.angle_beta   90.00
_cell.angle_gamma   90.00
#
_symmetry.space_group_name_H-M   'P 1'
#
loop_
_entity.id
_entity.type
_entity.pdbx_description
1 polymer ?
#
loop_
_entity_poly.entity_id
_entity_poly.type
_entity_poly.pdbx_seq_one_letter_code
_entity_poly.pdbx_strand_id
1 'polypeptide(L)'
;MKPSLLKKHLSGCHPELVDKDAAFLKGMEIGVRRVRLDKSDHVNQISKASLRASYMVALRIAQEKTPHTIVEKLILHCCKDIVRCLTGDDGEKKICKVPPPTI
;
A
#
# COMPACT_ATOMS: atom_id res chain seq x y z
N MET A 1 -5.51 -3.24 26.83
CA MET A 1 -6.07 -2.37 27.88
C MET A 1 -5.99 -3.09 29.22
N LYS A 2 -5.89 -2.37 30.35
CA LYS A 2 -6.03 -2.98 31.68
C LYS A 2 -7.49 -3.45 31.89
N PRO A 3 -7.77 -4.53 32.65
CA PRO A 3 -9.13 -5.07 32.82
C PRO A 3 -10.16 -4.05 33.32
N SER A 4 -9.77 -3.18 34.25
CA SER A 4 -10.61 -2.10 34.79
C SER A 4 -11.00 -1.06 33.73
N LEU A 5 -10.07 -0.70 32.83
CA LEU A 5 -10.31 0.21 31.72
C LEU A 5 -11.20 -0.42 30.65
N LEU A 6 -10.99 -1.72 30.37
CA LEU A 6 -11.81 -2.45 29.41
C LEU A 6 -13.26 -2.51 29.89
N LYS A 7 -13.51 -2.85 31.16
CA LYS A 7 -14.87 -2.89 31.72
C LYS A 7 -15.58 -1.53 31.62
N LYS A 8 -14.87 -0.44 31.94
CA LYS A 8 -15.41 0.93 31.81
C LYS A 8 -15.71 1.29 30.35
N HIS A 9 -14.80 0.95 29.43
CA HIS A 9 -14.99 1.21 28.00
C HIS A 9 -16.18 0.45 27.44
N LEU A 10 -16.34 -0.84 27.76
CA LEU A 10 -17.50 -1.62 27.35
C LEU A 10 -18.79 -1.02 27.93
N SER A 11 -18.80 -0.68 29.22
CA SER A 11 -20.00 -0.11 29.86
C SER A 11 -20.41 1.26 29.27
N GLY A 12 -19.46 2.06 28.77
CA GLY A 12 -19.74 3.38 28.23
C GLY A 12 -19.94 3.44 26.70
N CYS A 13 -19.16 2.67 25.95
CA CYS A 13 -19.12 2.72 24.48
C CYS A 13 -19.82 1.52 23.82
N HIS A 14 -19.86 0.37 24.50
CA HIS A 14 -20.37 -0.90 23.95
C HIS A 14 -21.18 -1.66 25.01
N PRO A 15 -22.28 -1.10 25.52
CA PRO A 15 -23.07 -1.71 26.59
C PRO A 15 -23.56 -3.12 26.21
N GLU A 16 -23.75 -3.39 24.93
CA GLU A 16 -24.13 -4.71 24.38
C GLU A 16 -23.05 -5.80 24.51
N LEU A 17 -21.82 -5.42 24.89
CA LEU A 17 -20.68 -6.32 25.00
C LEU A 17 -20.23 -6.56 26.46
N VAL A 18 -20.87 -5.93 27.45
CA VAL A 18 -20.44 -5.96 28.86
C VAL A 18 -20.54 -7.35 29.49
N ASP A 19 -21.60 -8.10 29.18
CA ASP A 19 -21.87 -9.42 29.75
C ASP A 19 -21.35 -10.59 28.91
N LYS A 20 -20.58 -10.30 27.85
CA LYS A 20 -20.06 -11.36 26.98
C LYS A 20 -18.85 -12.05 27.59
N ASP A 21 -18.85 -13.38 27.50
CA ASP A 21 -17.78 -14.23 28.03
C ASP A 21 -16.45 -14.07 27.27
N ALA A 22 -15.35 -14.45 27.91
CA ALA A 22 -14.00 -14.46 27.34
C ALA A 22 -13.92 -15.23 26.01
N ALA A 23 -14.71 -16.30 25.83
CA ALA A 23 -14.77 -17.05 24.57
C ALA A 23 -15.23 -16.19 23.39
N PHE A 24 -16.19 -15.29 23.61
CA PHE A 24 -16.67 -14.36 22.58
C PHE A 24 -15.56 -13.39 22.14
N LEU A 25 -14.85 -12.81 23.11
CA LEU A 25 -13.73 -11.90 22.83
C LEU A 25 -12.59 -12.60 22.08
N LYS A 26 -12.31 -13.87 22.44
CA LYS A 26 -11.31 -14.69 21.75
C LYS A 26 -11.73 -14.97 20.31
N GLY A 27 -13.02 -15.19 20.05
CA GLY A 27 -13.57 -15.30 18.69
C GLY A 27 -13.36 -14.04 17.86
N MET A 28 -13.65 -12.85 18.42
CA MET A 28 -13.36 -11.57 17.76
C MET A 28 -11.87 -11.38 17.50
N GLU A 29 -11.01 -11.73 18.45
CA GLU A 29 -9.55 -11.65 18.28
C GLU A 29 -9.08 -12.49 17.09
N ILE A 30 -9.57 -13.72 16.97
CA ILE A 30 -9.24 -14.62 15.84
C ILE A 30 -9.69 -13.98 14.52
N GLY A 31 -10.89 -13.42 14.45
CA GLY A 31 -11.40 -12.73 13.27
C GLY A 31 -10.52 -11.53 12.88
N VAL A 32 -10.16 -10.69 13.85
CA VAL A 32 -9.27 -9.54 13.63
C VAL A 32 -7.87 -9.99 13.18
N ARG A 33 -7.31 -11.05 13.78
CA ARG A 33 -6.01 -11.60 13.37
C ARG A 33 -6.03 -12.10 11.94
N ARG A 34 -7.08 -12.82 11.53
CA ARG A 34 -7.23 -13.30 10.14
C ARG A 34 -7.24 -12.13 9.14
N VAL A 35 -8.07 -11.11 9.38
CA VAL A 35 -8.13 -9.91 8.53
C VAL A 35 -6.78 -9.18 8.46
N ARG A 36 -6.02 -9.13 9.55
CA ARG A 36 -4.69 -8.50 9.57
C ARG A 36 -3.66 -9.30 8.77
N LEU A 37 -3.70 -10.63 8.84
CA LEU A 37 -2.81 -11.50 8.07
C LEU A 37 -3.10 -11.35 6.57
N ASP A 38 -4.37 -11.39 6.16
CA ASP A 38 -4.77 -11.19 4.76
C ASP A 38 -4.31 -9.83 4.20
N LYS A 39 -4.36 -8.77 5.03
CA LYS A 39 -3.86 -7.44 4.65
C LYS A 39 -2.34 -7.35 4.63
N SER A 40 -1.65 -8.13 5.47
CA SER A 40 -0.19 -8.09 5.58
C SER A 40 0.48 -8.52 4.28
N ASP A 41 -0.06 -9.53 3.59
CA ASP A 41 0.45 -9.98 2.30
C ASP A 41 0.26 -8.92 1.22
N HIS A 42 -0.91 -8.28 1.16
CA HIS A 42 -1.17 -7.22 0.20
C HIS A 42 -0.26 -6.00 0.42
N VAL A 43 -0.12 -5.55 1.67
CA VAL A 43 0.77 -4.41 2.01
C VAL A 43 2.24 -4.76 1.73
N ASN A 44 2.66 -6.00 2.01
CA ASN A 44 4.01 -6.48 1.72
C ASN A 44 4.26 -6.55 0.19
N GLN A 45 3.28 -7.00 -0.59
CA GLN A 45 3.35 -7.01 -2.05
C GLN A 45 3.49 -5.60 -2.62
N ILE A 46 2.67 -4.64 -2.17
CA ILE A 46 2.78 -3.23 -2.59
C ILE A 46 4.14 -2.65 -2.21
N SER A 47 4.64 -2.96 -1.01
CA SER A 47 5.94 -2.47 -0.54
C SER A 47 7.10 -3.01 -1.40
N LYS A 48 7.07 -4.30 -1.74
CA LYS A 48 8.05 -4.92 -2.66
C LYS A 48 7.98 -4.33 -4.07
N ALA A 49 6.77 -4.13 -4.59
CA ALA A 49 6.55 -3.52 -5.90
C ALA A 49 7.05 -2.06 -5.94
N SER A 50 6.81 -1.31 -4.86
CA SER A 50 7.30 0.08 -4.70
C SER A 50 8.82 0.13 -4.64
N LEU A 51 9.46 -0.75 -3.88
CA LEU A 51 10.92 -0.84 -3.82
C LEU A 51 11.52 -1.15 -5.20
N ARG A 52 10.93 -2.10 -5.92
CA ARG A 52 11.35 -2.44 -7.29
C ARG A 52 11.20 -1.26 -8.24
N ALA A 53 10.09 -0.53 -8.17
CA ALA A 53 9.86 0.66 -8.97
C ALA A 53 10.93 1.74 -8.72
N SER A 54 11.21 2.06 -7.45
CA SER A 54 12.25 3.03 -7.08
C SER A 54 13.63 2.61 -7.59
N TYR A 55 13.98 1.33 -7.49
CA TYR A 55 15.22 0.80 -8.03
C TYR A 55 15.31 0.95 -9.56
N MET A 56 14.24 0.62 -10.29
CA MET A 56 14.21 0.75 -11.75
C MET A 56 14.38 2.19 -12.21
N VAL A 57 13.74 3.14 -11.53
CA VAL A 57 13.91 4.57 -11.78
C VAL A 57 15.36 5.01 -11.56
N ALA A 58 15.94 4.64 -10.40
CA ALA A 58 17.34 4.98 -10.10
C ALA A 58 18.32 4.37 -11.13
N LEU A 59 18.08 3.13 -11.56
CA LEU A 59 18.87 2.46 -12.58
C LEU A 59 18.78 3.19 -13.93
N ARG A 60 17.57 3.58 -14.36
CA ARG A 60 17.36 4.34 -15.59
C ARG A 60 18.12 5.67 -15.55
N ILE A 61 18.01 6.41 -14.44
CA ILE A 61 18.73 7.67 -14.22
C ILE A 61 20.24 7.46 -14.31
N ALA A 62 20.77 6.42 -13.65
CA ALA A 62 22.20 6.10 -13.68
C ALA A 62 22.70 5.69 -15.08
N GLN A 63 21.87 5.01 -15.87
CA GLN A 63 22.18 4.60 -17.24
C GLN A 63 22.15 5.77 -18.22
N GLU A 64 21.20 6.68 -18.10
CA GLU A 64 21.03 7.77 -19.05
C GLU A 64 22.15 8.81 -18.96
N LYS A 65 22.88 8.93 -17.84
CA LYS A 65 24.07 9.81 -17.64
C LYS A 65 23.93 11.24 -18.19
N THR A 66 22.71 11.74 -18.39
CA THR A 66 22.46 12.96 -19.13
C THR A 66 22.13 14.14 -18.21
N PRO A 67 22.63 15.34 -18.53
CA PRO A 67 22.23 16.56 -17.85
C PRO A 67 20.73 16.84 -18.10
N HIS A 68 20.16 17.65 -17.22
CA HIS A 68 18.73 17.92 -16.96
C HIS A 68 17.84 18.38 -18.15
N THR A 69 18.29 18.25 -19.40
CA THR A 69 17.59 18.67 -20.62
C THR A 69 16.68 17.58 -21.21
N ILE A 70 16.77 16.33 -20.75
CA ILE A 70 15.94 15.17 -21.19
C ILE A 70 14.82 14.84 -20.17
N VAL A 71 14.57 15.76 -19.23
CA VAL A 71 13.68 15.55 -18.08
C VAL A 71 12.30 15.02 -18.46
N GLU A 72 11.67 15.53 -19.52
CA GLU A 72 10.33 15.07 -19.91
C GLU A 72 10.30 13.61 -20.38
N LYS A 73 11.28 13.20 -21.19
CA LYS A 73 11.39 11.80 -21.65
C LYS A 73 11.73 10.88 -20.49
N LEU A 74 12.69 11.29 -19.65
CA LEU A 74 13.10 10.52 -18.48
C LEU A 74 11.92 10.36 -17.49
N ILE A 75 11.14 11.42 -17.23
CA ILE A 75 9.94 11.35 -16.38
C ILE A 75 8.92 10.38 -16.97
N LEU A 76 8.63 10.46 -18.27
CA LEU A 76 7.67 9.57 -18.91
C LEU A 76 8.11 8.10 -18.82
N HIS A 77 9.39 7.82 -19.07
CA HIS A 77 9.97 6.48 -18.96
C HIS A 77 9.94 5.96 -17.52
N CYS A 78 10.26 6.79 -16.53
CA CYS A 78 10.18 6.44 -15.12
C CYS A 78 8.74 6.16 -14.68
N CYS A 79 7.78 6.98 -15.11
CA CYS A 79 6.36 6.77 -14.81
C CYS A 79 5.84 5.45 -15.38
N LYS A 80 6.28 5.06 -16.59
CA LYS A 80 5.94 3.74 -17.16
C LYS A 80 6.48 2.59 -16.31
N ASP A 81 7.73 2.67 -15.86
CA ASP A 81 8.33 1.62 -15.01
C ASP A 81 7.63 1.48 -13.66
N ILE A 82 7.25 2.61 -13.04
CA ILE A 82 6.51 2.64 -11.79
C ILE A 82 5.13 2.00 -11.97
N VAL A 83 4.38 2.42 -12.99
CA VAL A 83 3.02 1.93 -13.22
C VAL A 83 3.01 0.45 -13.61
N ARG A 84 4.00 0.00 -14.39
CA ARG A 84 4.18 -1.41 -14.69
C ARG A 84 4.48 -2.23 -13.43
N CYS A 85 5.33 -1.74 -12.52
CA CYS A 85 5.64 -2.45 -11.28
C CYS A 85 4.46 -2.53 -10.32
N LEU A 86 3.63 -1.47 -10.23
CA LEU A 86 2.54 -1.38 -9.27
C LEU A 86 1.21 -1.97 -9.78
N THR A 87 0.93 -1.82 -11.07
CA THR A 87 -0.38 -2.12 -11.66
C THR A 87 -0.30 -3.19 -12.76
N GLY A 88 0.90 -3.63 -13.12
CA GLY A 88 1.12 -4.56 -14.23
C GLY A 88 1.05 -3.90 -15.61
N ASP A 89 1.18 -4.72 -16.64
CA ASP A 89 1.34 -4.30 -18.05
C ASP A 89 0.13 -3.50 -18.59
N ASP A 90 -1.07 -3.82 -18.10
CA ASP A 90 -2.30 -3.12 -18.49
C ASP A 90 -2.37 -1.68 -17.95
N GLY A 91 -1.69 -1.39 -16.85
CA GLY A 91 -1.55 -0.03 -16.33
C GLY A 91 -0.67 0.83 -17.21
N GLU A 92 0.44 0.28 -17.71
CA GLU A 92 1.40 0.98 -18.57
C GLU A 92 0.73 1.46 -19.88
N LYS A 93 -0.06 0.59 -20.51
CA LYS A 93 -0.77 0.89 -21.76
C LYS A 93 -1.73 2.08 -21.64
N LYS A 94 -2.26 2.35 -20.43
CA LYS A 94 -3.12 3.50 -20.18
C LYS A 94 -2.32 4.79 -20.07
N ILE A 95 -1.15 4.75 -19.42
CA ILE A 95 -0.23 5.90 -19.33
C ILE A 95 0.32 6.29 -20.71
N CYS A 96 0.60 5.31 -21.59
CA CYS A 96 1.02 5.58 -22.96
C CYS A 96 0.02 6.38 -23.80
N LYS A 97 -1.26 6.41 -23.41
CA LYS A 97 -2.32 7.17 -24.10
C LYS A 97 -2.44 8.61 -23.60
N VAL A 98 -1.76 8.97 -22.51
CA VAL A 98 -1.77 10.33 -21.99
C VAL A 98 -0.79 11.17 -22.82
N PRO A 99 -1.25 12.24 -23.49
CA PRO A 99 -0.37 13.08 -24.27
C PRO A 99 0.65 13.78 -23.36
N PRO A 100 1.90 13.98 -23.80
CA PRO A 100 2.89 14.73 -23.04
C PRO A 100 2.40 16.16 -22.80
N PRO A 101 2.73 16.77 -21.64
CA PRO A 101 2.38 18.15 -21.37
C PRO A 101 3.00 19.06 -22.44
N THR A 102 2.18 19.90 -23.06
CA THR A 102 2.64 20.93 -23.99
C THR A 102 3.26 22.07 -23.16
N ILE A 103 4.58 22.22 -23.21
CA ILE A 103 5.30 23.39 -22.67
C ILE A 103 5.42 24.45 -23.75
#